data_AF-A0A945QT28-F1
#
_entry.id   AF-A0A945QT28-F1
#
_cell.length_a   1.000
_cell.length_b   1.000
_cell.length_c   1.000
_cell.angle_alpha   90.00
_cell.angle_beta   90.00
_cell.angle_gamma   90.00
#
_symmetry.space_group_name_H-M   'P 1'
#
loop_
_entity.id
_entity.type
_entity.pdbx_description
1 polymer ?
#
loop_
_entity_poly.entity_id
_entity_poly.type
_entity_poly.pdbx_seq_one_letter_code
_entity_poly.pdbx_strand_id
1 'polypeptide(L)'
;MRTQDELSQTFAHYAALRREMSLWVEQSMQRDGPDRHQGGEDEANYALAFFPQYLISGDERIVERFRSLVADLKHWVATEGYLGYEAEAEAHHGTEPFLLFLPRYLGLFPEDKEAAALLHGAAQHIGNWGEGVPDWYDWQRDVFLSYRIGSKIVGGDVVFERELAEHFRFVHIALAAWRITGEQRYRDWALRYGRRRAERLLAVQGPMPLLWDLAGRGLHREDLQTREEQVMAAANHHLPGDPLAGIENLLASGAVYALGDLYLLSGDDLFRDAAARIVEPLLGELLDPFADVAAAALSYYRWTFDDTSFDDAMRAVLAEMPAESPAPWAMVFPEERRRREPGVGKRNDMIYWGQWADDGSVQPVREPSTAALALAYQLTGEVASARRSLAAAAVKLTMARRVLRGGREHADMGGAICSVAAGHGRNWGYGAVTGCYGPLLLGTRELQSAVVPLIEWEGGSVSEQVLSLVRPPVGAAGAFLLFNGGDQPLQLAWRLVGASAWQRLALRPGEARQCILEKNT
;
A
#
# COMPACT_ATOMS: atom_id res chain seq x y z
N MET A 1 15.36 -21.59 24.89
CA MET A 1 16.15 -22.25 23.82
C MET A 1 15.43 -22.16 22.47
N ARG A 2 14.22 -22.74 22.30
CA ARG A 2 13.47 -22.70 21.02
C ARG A 2 13.18 -21.28 20.51
N THR A 3 12.68 -20.39 21.36
CA THR A 3 12.37 -18.99 20.98
C THR A 3 13.62 -18.16 20.64
N GLN A 4 14.77 -18.45 21.25
CA GLN A 4 16.00 -17.71 20.98
C GLN A 4 16.59 -18.11 19.62
N ASP A 5 16.55 -19.40 19.28
CA ASP A 5 16.91 -19.90 17.96
C ASP A 5 15.97 -19.32 16.87
N GLU A 6 14.66 -19.31 17.11
CA GLU A 6 13.68 -18.68 16.21
C GLU A 6 13.97 -17.18 15.99
N LEU A 7 14.32 -16.43 17.05
CA LEU A 7 14.68 -15.02 16.94
C LEU A 7 16.00 -14.81 16.19
N SER A 8 17.01 -15.66 16.40
CA SER A 8 18.25 -15.64 15.65
C SER A 8 18.03 -15.88 14.16
N GLN A 9 17.19 -16.86 13.79
CA GLN A 9 16.82 -17.12 12.39
C GLN A 9 16.02 -15.96 11.79
N THR A 10 15.07 -15.40 12.56
CA THR A 10 14.30 -14.22 12.13
C THR A 10 15.21 -13.03 11.86
N PHE A 11 16.19 -12.78 12.74
CA PHE A 11 17.18 -11.73 12.55
C PHE A 11 18.01 -11.96 11.28
N ALA A 12 18.44 -13.19 10.99
CA ALA A 12 19.20 -13.48 9.78
C ALA A 12 18.40 -13.16 8.50
N HIS A 13 17.10 -13.50 8.45
CA HIS A 13 16.24 -13.16 7.32
C HIS A 13 15.97 -11.65 7.21
N TYR A 14 15.76 -10.98 8.34
CA TYR A 14 15.67 -9.51 8.39
C TYR A 14 16.93 -8.84 7.84
N ALA A 15 18.11 -9.24 8.31
CA ALA A 15 19.39 -8.66 7.88
C ALA A 15 19.62 -8.90 6.37
N ALA A 16 19.26 -10.09 5.86
CA ALA A 16 19.31 -10.38 4.45
C ALA A 16 18.37 -9.48 3.63
N LEU A 17 17.12 -9.31 4.08
CA LEU A 17 16.15 -8.43 3.41
C LEU A 17 16.61 -6.97 3.40
N ARG A 18 17.04 -6.44 4.56
CA ARG A 18 17.56 -5.07 4.68
C ARG A 18 18.73 -4.83 3.74
N ARG A 19 19.65 -5.79 3.63
CA ARG A 19 20.78 -5.73 2.69
C ARG A 19 20.31 -5.72 1.24
N GLU A 20 19.38 -6.58 0.85
CA GLU A 20 18.88 -6.62 -0.53
C GLU A 20 18.11 -5.34 -0.90
N MET A 21 17.39 -4.73 0.05
CA MET A 21 16.80 -3.40 -0.13
C MET A 21 17.85 -2.33 -0.40
N SER A 22 18.93 -2.27 0.41
CA SER A 22 20.03 -1.33 0.19
C SER A 22 20.73 -1.54 -1.16
N LEU A 23 20.91 -2.80 -1.57
CA LEU A 23 21.48 -3.13 -2.89
C LEU A 23 20.56 -2.72 -4.04
N TRP A 24 19.23 -2.82 -3.86
CA TRP A 24 18.29 -2.35 -4.86
C TRP A 24 18.29 -0.82 -4.97
N VAL A 25 18.36 -0.08 -3.86
CA VAL A 25 18.52 1.40 -3.88
C VAL A 25 19.75 1.79 -4.70
N GLU A 26 20.91 1.17 -4.41
CA GLU A 26 22.14 1.42 -5.16
C GLU A 26 21.99 1.08 -6.65
N GLN A 27 21.39 -0.08 -6.96
CA GLN A 27 21.13 -0.50 -8.33
C GLN A 27 20.22 0.50 -9.07
N SER A 28 19.18 0.99 -8.41
CA SER A 28 18.24 1.96 -8.97
C SER A 28 18.93 3.27 -9.31
N MET A 29 19.73 3.81 -8.38
CA MET A 29 20.48 5.05 -8.63
C MET A 29 21.46 4.94 -9.81
N GLN A 30 22.03 3.75 -10.05
CA GLN A 30 22.98 3.54 -11.14
C GLN A 30 22.32 3.26 -12.50
N ARG A 31 21.16 2.61 -12.51
CA ARG A 31 20.54 2.06 -13.73
C ARG A 31 19.33 2.82 -14.21
N ASP A 32 18.58 3.43 -13.29
CA ASP A 32 17.29 4.03 -13.60
C ASP A 32 17.53 5.50 -13.97
N GLY A 33 17.92 5.72 -15.23
CA GLY A 33 17.97 7.05 -15.86
C GLY A 33 16.56 7.63 -16.11
N PRO A 34 16.46 8.86 -16.65
CA PRO A 34 15.17 9.41 -17.06
C PRO A 34 14.52 8.47 -18.10
N ASP A 35 13.26 8.09 -17.88
CA ASP A 35 12.51 7.26 -18.82
C ASP A 35 11.66 8.12 -19.77
N ARG A 36 10.90 7.48 -20.66
CA ARG A 36 10.08 8.13 -21.70
C ARG A 36 9.15 9.23 -21.16
N HIS A 37 8.68 9.11 -19.93
CA HIS A 37 7.74 10.05 -19.33
C HIS A 37 8.43 11.13 -18.48
N GLN A 38 9.75 11.06 -18.31
CA GLN A 38 10.59 12.06 -17.65
C GLN A 38 10.04 12.54 -16.29
N GLY A 39 9.40 11.63 -15.53
CA GLY A 39 8.80 11.90 -14.22
C GLY A 39 7.27 11.95 -14.17
N GLY A 40 6.59 11.85 -15.32
CA GLY A 40 5.12 11.68 -15.40
C GLY A 40 4.64 10.23 -15.15
N GLU A 41 3.35 10.00 -15.40
CA GLU A 41 2.65 8.72 -15.14
C GLU A 41 2.88 8.20 -13.70
N ASP A 42 3.38 6.97 -13.54
CA ASP A 42 3.63 6.30 -12.28
C ASP A 42 5.12 6.13 -11.98
N GLU A 43 6.01 6.87 -12.69
CA GLU A 43 7.46 6.67 -12.67
C GLU A 43 8.09 6.71 -11.27
N ALA A 44 7.51 7.45 -10.33
CA ALA A 44 8.01 7.55 -8.96
C ALA A 44 7.45 6.45 -8.03
N ASN A 45 6.35 5.79 -8.42
CA ASN A 45 5.66 4.78 -7.60
C ASN A 45 6.45 3.47 -7.47
N TYR A 46 7.43 3.20 -8.34
CA TYR A 46 8.33 2.06 -8.16
C TYR A 46 9.13 2.16 -6.84
N ALA A 47 9.32 3.38 -6.31
CA ALA A 47 10.09 3.67 -5.11
C ALA A 47 9.29 3.54 -3.81
N LEU A 48 8.04 3.05 -3.85
CA LEU A 48 7.19 2.95 -2.65
C LEU A 48 7.80 2.10 -1.53
N ALA A 49 8.57 1.06 -1.87
CA ALA A 49 9.28 0.25 -0.89
C ALA A 49 10.48 0.96 -0.24
N PHE A 50 10.93 2.09 -0.79
CA PHE A 50 12.05 2.86 -0.21
C PHE A 50 11.62 3.68 1.00
N PHE A 51 10.34 4.02 1.16
CA PHE A 51 9.84 4.71 2.35
C PHE A 51 10.07 3.94 3.65
N PRO A 52 9.59 2.67 3.79
CA PRO A 52 9.89 1.89 4.99
C PRO A 52 11.39 1.61 5.11
N GLN A 53 12.12 1.41 4.00
CA GLN A 53 13.57 1.25 4.07
C GLN A 53 14.26 2.48 4.66
N TYR A 54 13.91 3.69 4.23
CA TYR A 54 14.48 4.93 4.79
C TYR A 54 14.20 5.05 6.29
N LEU A 55 12.96 4.82 6.71
CA LEU A 55 12.58 4.83 8.13
C LEU A 55 13.36 3.80 8.96
N ILE A 56 13.69 2.65 8.38
CA ILE A 56 14.42 1.56 9.06
C ILE A 56 15.93 1.81 9.05
N SER A 57 16.49 2.28 7.94
CA SER A 57 17.93 2.32 7.73
C SER A 57 18.59 3.68 7.88
N GLY A 58 17.82 4.78 7.76
CA GLY A 58 18.35 6.14 7.70
C GLY A 58 19.30 6.36 6.52
N ASP A 59 19.12 5.62 5.41
CA ASP A 59 20.04 5.68 4.27
C ASP A 59 19.79 6.94 3.44
N GLU A 60 20.66 7.92 3.57
CA GLU A 60 20.58 9.23 2.90
C GLU A 60 20.57 9.13 1.36
N ARG A 61 21.07 8.02 0.78
CA ARG A 61 20.97 7.78 -0.67
C ARG A 61 19.52 7.70 -1.14
N ILE A 62 18.62 7.24 -0.27
CA ILE A 62 17.17 7.22 -0.56
C ILE A 62 16.62 8.65 -0.63
N VAL A 63 17.09 9.55 0.23
CA VAL A 63 16.69 10.97 0.21
C VAL A 63 17.14 11.63 -1.08
N GLU A 64 18.39 11.39 -1.50
CA GLU A 64 18.90 11.85 -2.79
C GLU A 64 18.03 11.33 -3.95
N ARG A 65 17.70 10.04 -3.93
CA ARG A 65 16.85 9.44 -4.96
C ARG A 65 15.45 10.03 -4.97
N PHE A 66 14.83 10.24 -3.81
CA PHE A 66 13.52 10.88 -3.72
C PHE A 66 13.53 12.30 -4.29
N ARG A 67 14.53 13.11 -3.96
CA ARG A 67 14.67 14.46 -4.51
C ARG A 67 14.85 14.46 -6.03
N SER A 68 15.58 13.49 -6.58
CA SER A 68 15.68 13.32 -8.03
C SER A 68 14.32 13.04 -8.67
N LEU A 69 13.51 12.14 -8.09
CA LEU A 69 12.18 11.81 -8.62
C LEU A 69 11.21 13.00 -8.56
N VAL A 70 11.27 13.79 -7.48
CA VAL A 70 10.49 15.04 -7.36
C VAL A 70 10.93 16.06 -8.42
N ALA A 71 12.24 16.18 -8.67
CA ALA A 71 12.77 17.07 -9.71
C ALA A 71 12.29 16.66 -11.11
N ASP A 72 12.28 15.36 -11.41
CA ASP A 72 11.75 14.81 -12.66
C ASP A 72 10.26 15.12 -12.80
N LEU A 73 9.43 14.84 -11.77
CA LEU A 73 8.01 15.17 -11.77
C LEU A 73 7.77 16.68 -11.99
N LYS A 74 8.53 17.54 -11.29
CA LYS A 74 8.44 19.00 -11.47
C LYS A 74 8.72 19.40 -12.91
N HIS A 75 9.73 18.79 -13.53
CA HIS A 75 10.07 19.05 -14.92
C HIS A 75 8.91 18.66 -15.84
N TRP A 76 8.39 17.44 -15.69
CA TRP A 76 7.26 16.95 -16.47
C TRP A 76 6.02 17.83 -16.33
N VAL A 77 5.62 18.22 -15.11
CA VAL A 77 4.47 19.11 -14.89
C VAL A 77 4.67 20.45 -15.61
N ALA A 78 5.89 20.97 -15.65
CA ALA A 78 6.19 22.25 -16.29
C ALA A 78 6.19 22.17 -17.83
N THR A 79 6.51 21.01 -18.43
CA THR A 79 6.65 20.87 -19.89
C THR A 79 5.42 20.23 -20.55
N GLU A 80 4.83 19.22 -19.92
CA GLU A 80 3.73 18.42 -20.46
C GLU A 80 2.38 18.72 -19.77
N GLY A 81 2.42 19.30 -18.57
CA GLY A 81 1.22 19.58 -17.79
C GLY A 81 0.35 20.71 -18.35
N TYR A 82 -0.96 20.50 -18.31
CA TYR A 82 -2.01 21.50 -18.47
C TYR A 82 -2.76 21.65 -17.14
N LEU A 83 -2.58 22.80 -16.49
CA LEU A 83 -3.08 23.08 -15.13
C LEU A 83 -2.57 22.10 -14.05
N GLY A 84 -1.50 21.35 -14.34
CA GLY A 84 -0.89 20.38 -13.41
C GLY A 84 -1.08 18.92 -13.80
N TYR A 85 -2.09 18.60 -14.61
CA TYR A 85 -2.34 17.24 -15.14
C TYR A 85 -2.02 17.15 -16.63
N GLU A 86 -2.06 15.96 -17.20
CA GLU A 86 -2.14 15.84 -18.66
C GLU A 86 -3.39 16.54 -19.21
N ALA A 87 -3.28 17.04 -20.44
CA ALA A 87 -4.35 17.77 -21.11
C ALA A 87 -5.68 16.97 -21.20
N GLU A 88 -5.61 15.65 -21.33
CA GLU A 88 -6.78 14.75 -21.35
C GLU A 88 -6.62 13.61 -20.33
N ALA A 89 -6.21 13.96 -19.10
CA ALA A 89 -6.04 13.01 -18.00
C ALA A 89 -7.37 12.31 -17.61
N GLU A 90 -7.27 11.04 -17.24
CA GLU A 90 -8.37 10.28 -16.62
C GLU A 90 -8.08 9.95 -15.16
N ALA A 91 -9.12 9.61 -14.39
CA ALA A 91 -9.05 9.54 -12.94
C ALA A 91 -8.07 8.49 -12.38
N HIS A 92 -7.72 7.46 -13.17
CA HIS A 92 -6.77 6.43 -12.81
C HIS A 92 -5.33 6.94 -12.97
N HIS A 93 -4.76 6.88 -14.18
CA HIS A 93 -3.38 7.25 -14.51
C HIS A 93 -3.09 8.73 -14.31
N GLY A 94 -4.06 9.61 -14.59
CA GLY A 94 -3.87 11.04 -14.39
C GLY A 94 -3.52 11.41 -12.95
N THR A 95 -3.98 10.63 -11.97
CA THR A 95 -3.70 10.90 -10.56
C THR A 95 -2.40 10.27 -10.05
N GLU A 96 -1.84 9.27 -10.73
CA GLU A 96 -0.66 8.51 -10.28
C GLU A 96 0.59 9.34 -9.93
N PRO A 97 0.91 10.45 -10.62
CA PRO A 97 2.06 11.28 -10.24
C PRO A 97 1.87 12.02 -8.90
N PHE A 98 0.62 12.32 -8.55
CA PHE A 98 0.23 13.08 -7.36
C PHE A 98 -0.32 12.19 -6.24
N LEU A 99 -0.41 10.90 -6.52
CA LEU A 99 -0.88 9.87 -5.63
C LEU A 99 0.32 8.98 -5.24
N LEU A 100 0.18 8.23 -4.15
CA LEU A 100 1.18 7.28 -3.66
C LEU A 100 2.53 7.92 -3.29
N PHE A 101 3.43 8.19 -4.25
CA PHE A 101 4.78 8.69 -4.00
C PHE A 101 4.82 10.10 -3.40
N LEU A 102 4.30 11.11 -4.10
CA LEU A 102 4.47 12.52 -3.70
C LEU A 102 3.87 12.83 -2.30
N PRO A 103 2.66 12.34 -1.96
CA PRO A 103 2.14 12.49 -0.60
C PRO A 103 2.98 11.80 0.48
N ARG A 104 3.60 10.64 0.19
CA ARG A 104 4.48 9.96 1.13
C ARG A 104 5.80 10.72 1.32
N TYR A 105 6.35 11.26 0.23
CA TYR A 105 7.52 12.15 0.27
C TYR A 105 7.28 13.35 1.17
N LEU A 106 6.16 14.04 0.97
CA LEU A 106 5.77 15.20 1.79
C LEU A 106 5.41 14.85 3.24
N GLY A 107 5.20 13.56 3.55
CA GLY A 107 5.10 13.07 4.92
C GLY A 107 6.45 13.02 5.65
N LEU A 108 7.55 12.83 4.91
CA LEU A 108 8.92 12.82 5.45
C LEU A 108 9.60 14.18 5.36
N PHE A 109 9.31 14.94 4.29
CA PHE A 109 9.93 16.24 3.99
C PHE A 109 8.85 17.33 3.81
N PRO A 110 8.06 17.63 4.85
CA PRO A 110 6.94 18.58 4.76
C PRO A 110 7.39 20.02 4.46
N GLU A 111 8.67 20.34 4.66
CA GLU A 111 9.26 21.65 4.37
C GLU A 111 9.53 21.92 2.88
N ASP A 112 9.44 20.89 2.02
CA ASP A 112 9.65 21.03 0.58
C ASP A 112 8.46 21.75 -0.07
N LYS A 113 8.58 23.08 -0.14
CA LYS A 113 7.53 23.96 -0.66
C LYS A 113 7.24 23.75 -2.14
N GLU A 114 8.21 23.31 -2.93
CA GLU A 114 8.01 23.10 -4.36
C GLU A 114 7.22 21.81 -4.60
N ALA A 115 7.58 20.72 -3.92
CA ALA A 115 6.80 19.48 -3.93
C ALA A 115 5.38 19.70 -3.39
N ALA A 116 5.23 20.49 -2.33
CA ALA A 116 3.94 20.88 -1.78
C ALA A 116 3.07 21.64 -2.80
N ALA A 117 3.68 22.55 -3.58
CA ALA A 117 2.98 23.30 -4.60
C ALA A 117 2.48 22.40 -5.76
N LEU A 118 3.22 21.37 -6.14
CA LEU A 118 2.78 20.38 -7.14
C LEU A 118 1.51 19.66 -6.68
N LEU A 119 1.52 19.11 -5.46
CA LEU A 119 0.37 18.42 -4.91
C LEU A 119 -0.83 19.36 -4.74
N HIS A 120 -0.59 20.58 -4.27
CA HIS A 120 -1.63 21.59 -4.10
C HIS A 120 -2.28 21.96 -5.43
N GLY A 121 -1.48 22.18 -6.48
CA GLY A 121 -1.99 22.46 -7.83
C GLY A 121 -2.89 21.33 -8.34
N ALA A 122 -2.44 20.08 -8.23
CA ALA A 122 -3.24 18.91 -8.60
C ALA A 122 -4.55 18.79 -7.78
N ALA A 123 -4.52 19.13 -6.49
CA ALA A 123 -5.70 19.08 -5.62
C ALA A 123 -6.76 20.15 -5.96
N GLN A 124 -6.39 21.26 -6.62
CA GLN A 124 -7.34 22.31 -7.00
C GLN A 124 -8.39 21.84 -8.01
N HIS A 125 -8.09 20.80 -8.78
CA HIS A 125 -9.04 20.21 -9.72
C HIS A 125 -10.25 19.63 -8.99
N ILE A 126 -10.06 19.01 -7.82
CA ILE A 126 -11.06 18.20 -7.12
C ILE A 126 -12.41 18.92 -6.95
N GLY A 127 -12.39 20.16 -6.46
CA GLY A 127 -13.60 20.93 -6.17
C GLY A 127 -13.92 22.02 -7.18
N ASN A 128 -13.34 21.97 -8.39
CA ASN A 128 -13.38 23.04 -9.40
C ASN A 128 -12.77 24.36 -8.88
N TRP A 129 -11.75 24.30 -8.02
CA TRP A 129 -11.26 25.48 -7.31
C TRP A 129 -10.17 26.26 -8.05
N GLY A 130 -9.45 25.60 -8.96
CA GLY A 130 -8.37 26.22 -9.73
C GLY A 130 -8.91 27.12 -10.82
N GLU A 131 -8.21 28.22 -11.11
CA GLU A 131 -8.56 29.08 -12.25
C GLU A 131 -8.45 28.28 -13.56
N GLY A 132 -9.51 28.32 -14.38
CA GLY A 132 -9.58 27.58 -15.64
C GLY A 132 -9.91 26.09 -15.50
N VAL A 133 -10.06 25.57 -14.27
CA VAL A 133 -10.57 24.21 -14.06
C VAL A 133 -12.06 24.18 -14.42
N PRO A 134 -12.51 23.34 -15.36
CA PRO A 134 -13.91 23.20 -15.71
C PRO A 134 -14.74 22.61 -14.57
N ASP A 135 -16.05 22.88 -14.60
CA ASP A 135 -17.01 22.29 -13.67
C ASP A 135 -17.19 20.80 -13.94
N TRP A 136 -16.47 19.95 -13.19
CA TRP A 136 -16.55 18.49 -13.32
C TRP A 136 -16.98 17.81 -12.02
N TYR A 137 -16.82 18.46 -10.86
CA TYR A 137 -17.47 18.04 -9.61
C TYR A 137 -18.83 18.72 -9.44
N ASP A 138 -19.87 17.93 -9.27
CA ASP A 138 -21.22 18.38 -8.99
C ASP A 138 -21.46 18.46 -7.47
N TRP A 139 -21.42 19.68 -6.94
CA TRP A 139 -21.61 19.97 -5.52
C TRP A 139 -23.02 19.66 -4.98
N GLN A 140 -24.03 19.59 -5.84
CA GLN A 140 -25.41 19.29 -5.44
C GLN A 140 -25.61 17.78 -5.27
N ARG A 141 -25.03 16.97 -6.17
CA ARG A 141 -25.17 15.51 -6.18
C ARG A 141 -24.03 14.77 -5.48
N ASP A 142 -22.93 15.46 -5.18
CA ASP A 142 -21.68 14.91 -4.66
C ASP A 142 -21.14 13.77 -5.53
N VAL A 143 -20.95 14.08 -6.82
CA VAL A 143 -20.42 13.18 -7.85
C VAL A 143 -19.45 13.91 -8.77
N PHE A 144 -18.50 13.17 -9.33
CA PHE A 144 -17.78 13.60 -10.51
C PHE A 144 -18.60 13.27 -11.76
N LEU A 145 -18.64 14.20 -12.71
CA LEU A 145 -19.45 14.11 -13.92
C LEU A 145 -18.83 13.22 -15.00
N SER A 146 -17.57 12.81 -14.83
CA SER A 146 -16.77 12.17 -15.88
C SER A 146 -15.65 11.33 -15.29
N TYR A 147 -15.29 10.25 -15.99
CA TYR A 147 -14.04 9.51 -15.80
C TYR A 147 -12.79 10.36 -16.12
N ARG A 148 -12.92 11.32 -17.05
CA ARG A 148 -11.86 12.29 -17.36
C ARG A 148 -11.79 13.37 -16.28
N ILE A 149 -10.59 13.62 -15.78
CA ILE A 149 -10.31 14.68 -14.80
C ILE A 149 -10.63 16.02 -15.46
N GLY A 150 -11.13 16.98 -14.68
CA GLY A 150 -11.42 18.33 -15.14
C GLY A 150 -10.18 19.11 -15.57
N SER A 151 -9.51 18.70 -16.64
CA SER A 151 -8.44 19.42 -17.34
C SER A 151 -9.02 20.07 -18.60
N LYS A 152 -8.80 19.55 -19.82
CA LYS A 152 -9.42 20.12 -21.04
C LYS A 152 -10.80 19.56 -21.38
N ILE A 153 -11.10 18.33 -20.98
CA ILE A 153 -12.30 17.63 -21.41
C ILE A 153 -13.08 17.14 -20.19
N VAL A 154 -14.32 17.63 -20.08
CA VAL A 154 -15.29 17.17 -19.09
C VAL A 154 -16.55 16.76 -19.82
N GLY A 155 -16.93 15.49 -19.69
CA GLY A 155 -18.12 14.95 -20.34
C GLY A 155 -18.04 14.98 -21.88
N GLY A 156 -19.20 15.03 -22.52
CA GLY A 156 -19.35 15.01 -23.99
C GLY A 156 -19.64 13.64 -24.58
N ASP A 157 -19.49 12.57 -23.81
CA ASP A 157 -19.94 11.22 -24.11
C ASP A 157 -20.58 10.59 -22.87
N VAL A 158 -21.84 10.15 -23.00
CA VAL A 158 -22.64 9.53 -21.93
C VAL A 158 -21.94 8.30 -21.35
N VAL A 159 -21.08 7.66 -22.13
CA VAL A 159 -20.29 6.51 -21.68
C VAL A 159 -19.39 6.88 -20.50
N PHE A 160 -18.80 8.07 -20.47
CA PHE A 160 -17.88 8.48 -19.40
C PHE A 160 -18.56 9.07 -18.16
N GLU A 161 -19.89 9.21 -18.15
CA GLU A 161 -20.68 9.70 -17.02
C GLU A 161 -20.83 8.61 -15.94
N ARG A 162 -19.71 8.31 -15.27
CA ARG A 162 -19.57 7.23 -14.30
C ARG A 162 -18.79 7.68 -13.08
N GLU A 163 -19.12 7.05 -11.96
CA GLU A 163 -18.41 7.14 -10.69
C GLU A 163 -17.64 5.84 -10.47
N LEU A 164 -16.33 5.94 -10.35
CA LEU A 164 -15.44 4.78 -10.27
C LEU A 164 -14.90 4.58 -8.85
N ALA A 165 -14.25 3.44 -8.61
CA ALA A 165 -13.49 3.24 -7.37
C ALA A 165 -12.32 4.24 -7.27
N GLU A 166 -11.72 4.56 -8.41
CA GLU A 166 -10.61 5.48 -8.60
C GLU A 166 -10.91 6.89 -8.09
N HIS A 167 -12.19 7.28 -7.95
CA HIS A 167 -12.52 8.57 -7.36
C HIS A 167 -12.18 8.67 -5.86
N PHE A 168 -11.93 7.54 -5.17
CA PHE A 168 -11.31 7.56 -3.84
C PHE A 168 -9.87 8.12 -3.86
N ARG A 169 -9.16 8.08 -5.00
CA ARG A 169 -7.83 8.68 -5.17
C ARG A 169 -7.86 10.19 -4.90
N PHE A 170 -8.97 10.87 -5.20
CA PHE A 170 -9.14 12.29 -4.88
C PHE A 170 -9.31 12.56 -3.38
N VAL A 171 -9.89 11.62 -2.61
CA VAL A 171 -9.94 11.74 -1.14
C VAL A 171 -8.52 11.73 -0.58
N HIS A 172 -7.66 10.83 -1.06
CA HIS A 172 -6.25 10.77 -0.69
C HIS A 172 -5.51 12.07 -1.00
N ILE A 173 -5.65 12.57 -2.23
CA ILE A 173 -5.01 13.82 -2.66
C ILE A 173 -5.51 15.02 -1.85
N ALA A 174 -6.83 15.13 -1.60
CA ALA A 174 -7.39 16.21 -0.80
C ALA A 174 -6.87 16.17 0.64
N LEU A 175 -6.84 15.01 1.29
CA LEU A 175 -6.35 14.89 2.66
C LEU A 175 -4.85 15.16 2.76
N ALA A 176 -4.07 14.74 1.76
CA ALA A 176 -2.65 15.08 1.69
C ALA A 176 -2.43 16.59 1.49
N ALA A 177 -3.21 17.23 0.62
CA ALA A 177 -3.18 18.68 0.44
C ALA A 177 -3.57 19.42 1.74
N TRP A 178 -4.62 18.97 2.43
CA TRP A 178 -5.02 19.52 3.72
C TRP A 178 -3.91 19.44 4.76
N ARG A 179 -3.23 18.29 4.88
CA ARG A 179 -2.12 18.10 5.83
C ARG A 179 -1.00 19.12 5.61
N ILE A 180 -0.76 19.51 4.36
CA ILE A 180 0.34 20.39 3.96
C ILE A 180 -0.05 21.86 4.04
N THR A 181 -1.24 22.22 3.57
CA THR A 181 -1.66 23.63 3.46
C THR A 181 -2.50 24.11 4.65
N GLY A 182 -3.13 23.19 5.39
CA GLY A 182 -4.10 23.50 6.44
C GLY A 182 -5.44 24.03 5.95
N GLU A 183 -5.66 24.12 4.63
CA GLU A 183 -6.88 24.69 4.05
C GLU A 183 -8.09 23.78 4.26
N GLN A 184 -9.06 24.24 5.04
CA GLN A 184 -10.20 23.42 5.48
C GLN A 184 -11.07 22.90 4.33
N ARG A 185 -11.12 23.59 3.19
CA ARG A 185 -11.90 23.17 2.02
C ARG A 185 -11.61 21.74 1.57
N TYR A 186 -10.35 21.31 1.67
CA TYR A 186 -9.94 19.96 1.27
C TYR A 186 -10.47 18.90 2.25
N ARG A 187 -10.35 19.17 3.56
CA ARG A 187 -10.92 18.32 4.62
C ARG A 187 -12.44 18.24 4.52
N ASP A 188 -13.09 19.38 4.38
CA ASP A 188 -14.55 19.48 4.36
C ASP A 188 -15.13 18.78 3.13
N TRP A 189 -14.50 18.95 1.95
CA TRP A 189 -14.86 18.20 0.75
C TRP A 189 -14.66 16.70 0.93
N ALA A 190 -13.50 16.26 1.46
CA ALA A 190 -13.19 14.85 1.67
C ALA A 190 -14.23 14.16 2.59
N LEU A 191 -14.63 14.81 3.68
CA LEU A 191 -15.68 14.32 4.57
C LEU A 191 -17.06 14.27 3.90
N ARG A 192 -17.41 15.30 3.14
CA ARG A 192 -18.69 15.40 2.42
C ARG A 192 -18.81 14.31 1.34
N TYR A 193 -17.84 14.26 0.42
CA TYR A 193 -17.82 13.29 -0.66
C TYR A 193 -17.64 11.86 -0.13
N GLY A 194 -16.74 11.68 0.84
CA GLY A 194 -16.51 10.41 1.50
C GLY A 194 -17.76 9.84 2.15
N ARG A 195 -18.55 10.65 2.86
CA ARG A 195 -19.83 10.22 3.44
C ARG A 195 -20.77 9.69 2.36
N ARG A 196 -20.91 10.42 1.24
CA ARG A 196 -21.75 10.02 0.12
C ARG A 196 -21.29 8.67 -0.47
N ARG A 197 -19.98 8.46 -0.59
CA ARG A 197 -19.42 7.19 -1.06
C ARG A 197 -19.65 6.05 -0.05
N ALA A 198 -19.46 6.29 1.24
CA ALA A 198 -19.72 5.30 2.29
C ALA A 198 -21.19 4.84 2.31
N GLU A 199 -22.14 5.78 2.23
CA GLU A 199 -23.57 5.47 2.12
C GLU A 199 -23.89 4.58 0.91
N ARG A 200 -23.27 4.87 -0.25
CA ARG A 200 -23.44 4.06 -1.46
C ARG A 200 -22.91 2.64 -1.29
N LEU A 201 -21.72 2.49 -0.70
CA LEU A 201 -21.11 1.18 -0.45
C LEU A 201 -21.99 0.32 0.47
N LEU A 202 -22.59 0.93 1.49
CA LEU A 202 -23.48 0.25 2.43
C LEU A 202 -24.86 -0.07 1.84
N ALA A 203 -25.33 0.71 0.87
CA ALA A 203 -26.60 0.45 0.19
C ALA A 203 -26.54 -0.76 -0.77
N VAL A 204 -25.34 -1.19 -1.18
CA VAL A 204 -25.14 -2.33 -2.09
C VAL A 204 -25.68 -3.62 -1.48
N GLN A 205 -26.56 -4.29 -2.22
CA GLN A 205 -26.99 -5.66 -1.95
C GLN A 205 -26.20 -6.63 -2.84
N GLY A 206 -25.66 -7.71 -2.27
CA GLY A 206 -24.89 -8.71 -3.05
C GLY A 206 -23.42 -8.32 -3.28
N PRO A 207 -22.77 -8.77 -4.36
CA PRO A 207 -21.38 -8.43 -4.66
C PRO A 207 -21.15 -6.92 -4.82
N MET A 208 -19.92 -6.45 -4.58
CA MET A 208 -19.59 -5.03 -4.78
C MET A 208 -19.66 -4.67 -6.28
N PRO A 209 -20.31 -3.56 -6.68
CA PRO A 209 -20.36 -3.12 -8.07
C PRO A 209 -18.97 -2.79 -8.63
N LEU A 210 -18.85 -2.87 -9.95
CA LEU A 210 -17.62 -2.49 -10.66
C LEU A 210 -17.52 -0.96 -10.82
N LEU A 211 -18.68 -0.32 -11.04
CA LEU A 211 -18.85 1.11 -11.28
C LEU A 211 -20.18 1.59 -10.67
N TRP A 212 -20.41 2.91 -10.68
CA TRP A 212 -21.70 3.53 -10.39
C TRP A 212 -22.09 4.49 -11.50
N ASP A 213 -23.38 4.60 -11.81
CA ASP A 213 -23.87 5.73 -12.59
C ASP A 213 -24.00 6.99 -11.71
N LEU A 214 -24.24 8.15 -12.33
CA LEU A 214 -24.34 9.43 -11.61
C LEU A 214 -25.56 9.52 -10.66
N ALA A 215 -26.54 8.61 -10.79
CA ALA A 215 -27.64 8.48 -9.84
C ALA A 215 -27.25 7.65 -8.60
N GLY A 216 -26.11 6.96 -8.65
CA GLY A 216 -25.59 6.13 -7.57
C GLY A 216 -26.06 4.68 -7.63
N ARG A 217 -26.61 4.22 -8.76
CA ARG A 217 -26.89 2.79 -8.96
C ARG A 217 -25.57 2.08 -9.28
N GLY A 218 -25.29 1.00 -8.56
CA GLY A 218 -24.16 0.13 -8.84
C GLY A 218 -24.34 -0.62 -10.15
N LEU A 219 -23.28 -0.69 -10.95
CA LEU A 219 -23.23 -1.38 -12.23
C LEU A 219 -22.35 -2.63 -12.12
N HIS A 220 -22.87 -3.75 -12.61
CA HIS A 220 -22.18 -5.03 -12.69
C HIS A 220 -21.81 -5.35 -14.13
N ARG A 221 -21.14 -6.48 -14.36
CA ARG A 221 -20.58 -6.85 -15.67
C ARG A 221 -21.65 -6.88 -16.76
N GLU A 222 -22.85 -7.36 -16.43
CA GLU A 222 -24.02 -7.42 -17.30
C GLU A 222 -24.56 -6.05 -17.73
N ASP A 223 -24.25 -4.99 -16.97
CA ASP A 223 -24.64 -3.62 -17.30
C ASP A 223 -23.66 -2.96 -18.28
N LEU A 224 -22.44 -3.49 -18.44
CA LEU A 224 -21.36 -2.89 -19.24
C LEU A 224 -21.46 -3.33 -20.71
N GLN A 225 -22.04 -2.48 -21.55
CA GLN A 225 -22.37 -2.78 -22.94
C GLN A 225 -21.25 -2.41 -23.91
N THR A 226 -20.44 -1.39 -23.57
CA THR A 226 -19.38 -0.90 -24.45
C THR A 226 -18.00 -1.36 -24.01
N ARG A 227 -17.01 -1.28 -24.92
CA ARG A 227 -15.62 -1.58 -24.60
C ARG A 227 -15.06 -0.57 -23.60
N GLU A 228 -15.45 0.68 -23.74
CA GLU A 228 -15.03 1.79 -22.90
C GLU A 228 -15.53 1.61 -21.46
N GLU A 229 -16.79 1.18 -21.27
CA GLU A 229 -17.33 0.82 -19.95
C GLU A 229 -16.57 -0.34 -19.31
N GLN A 230 -16.20 -1.35 -20.11
CA GLN A 230 -15.41 -2.49 -19.63
C GLN A 230 -13.98 -2.07 -19.25
N VAL A 231 -13.37 -1.12 -19.99
CA VAL A 231 -12.05 -0.57 -19.64
C VAL A 231 -12.11 0.22 -18.33
N MET A 232 -13.09 1.12 -18.17
CA MET A 232 -13.29 1.85 -16.93
C MET A 232 -13.53 0.93 -15.72
N ALA A 233 -14.25 -0.18 -15.93
CA ALA A 233 -14.47 -1.19 -14.89
C ALA A 233 -13.24 -2.06 -14.58
N ALA A 234 -12.10 -1.84 -15.26
CA ALA A 234 -10.91 -2.68 -15.19
C ALA A 234 -11.17 -4.15 -15.56
N ALA A 235 -12.10 -4.42 -16.49
CA ALA A 235 -12.55 -5.78 -16.81
C ALA A 235 -11.45 -6.69 -17.37
N ASN A 236 -10.38 -6.12 -17.95
CA ASN A 236 -9.17 -6.83 -18.36
C ASN A 236 -8.37 -7.40 -17.18
N HIS A 237 -8.60 -6.89 -15.97
CA HIS A 237 -7.98 -7.35 -14.76
C HIS A 237 -8.79 -8.43 -14.05
N HIS A 238 -10.05 -8.73 -14.43
CA HIS A 238 -10.87 -9.70 -13.69
C HIS A 238 -11.28 -10.91 -14.52
N LEU A 239 -11.49 -12.05 -13.86
CA LEU A 239 -12.17 -13.17 -14.49
C LEU A 239 -13.69 -12.93 -14.51
N PRO A 240 -14.39 -13.42 -15.55
CA PRO A 240 -15.85 -13.45 -15.54
C PRO A 240 -16.39 -14.17 -14.31
N GLY A 241 -17.31 -13.52 -13.59
CA GLY A 241 -17.96 -14.08 -12.39
C GLY A 241 -17.14 -14.00 -11.10
N ASP A 242 -15.98 -13.32 -11.10
CA ASP A 242 -15.20 -13.10 -9.89
C ASP A 242 -15.98 -12.20 -8.89
N PRO A 243 -16.41 -12.72 -7.72
CA PRO A 243 -17.22 -11.95 -6.77
C PRO A 243 -16.43 -10.83 -6.09
N LEU A 244 -15.10 -10.84 -6.17
CA LEU A 244 -14.21 -9.85 -5.57
C LEU A 244 -13.78 -8.75 -6.54
N ALA A 245 -14.21 -8.78 -7.81
CA ALA A 245 -13.79 -7.81 -8.82
C ALA A 245 -14.01 -6.33 -8.42
N GLY A 246 -15.21 -5.99 -7.92
CA GLY A 246 -15.51 -4.64 -7.44
C GLY A 246 -14.73 -4.27 -6.17
N ILE A 247 -14.46 -5.25 -5.29
CA ILE A 247 -13.61 -5.04 -4.11
C ILE A 247 -12.16 -4.79 -4.52
N GLU A 248 -11.64 -5.51 -5.50
CA GLU A 248 -10.29 -5.29 -6.02
C GLU A 248 -10.13 -3.89 -6.61
N ASN A 249 -11.14 -3.35 -7.30
CA ASN A 249 -11.12 -1.96 -7.78
C ASN A 249 -11.03 -0.95 -6.61
N LEU A 250 -11.78 -1.19 -5.53
CA LEU A 250 -11.72 -0.37 -4.32
C LEU A 250 -10.36 -0.48 -3.60
N LEU A 251 -9.79 -1.68 -3.52
CA LEU A 251 -8.46 -1.90 -2.95
C LEU A 251 -7.37 -1.20 -3.77
N ALA A 252 -7.40 -1.36 -5.09
CA ALA A 252 -6.48 -0.69 -6.02
C ALA A 252 -6.60 0.84 -6.04
N SER A 253 -7.67 1.38 -5.45
CA SER A 253 -7.92 2.81 -5.28
C SER A 253 -7.78 3.29 -3.84
N GLY A 254 -7.30 2.41 -2.95
CA GLY A 254 -7.03 2.74 -1.56
C GLY A 254 -8.27 3.07 -0.73
N ALA A 255 -9.44 2.57 -1.09
CA ALA A 255 -10.70 2.97 -0.47
C ALA A 255 -10.73 2.71 1.05
N VAL A 256 -10.18 1.58 1.51
CA VAL A 256 -10.11 1.23 2.94
C VAL A 256 -9.28 2.26 3.72
N TYR A 257 -8.18 2.73 3.14
CA TYR A 257 -7.31 3.75 3.74
C TYR A 257 -7.97 5.13 3.77
N ALA A 258 -8.66 5.52 2.68
CA ALA A 258 -9.43 6.76 2.64
C ALA A 258 -10.53 6.76 3.71
N LEU A 259 -11.29 5.67 3.83
CA LEU A 259 -12.33 5.52 4.86
C LEU A 259 -11.72 5.57 6.27
N GLY A 260 -10.55 4.97 6.47
CA GLY A 260 -9.81 5.05 7.74
C GLY A 260 -9.43 6.49 8.11
N ASP A 261 -8.87 7.26 7.17
CA ASP A 261 -8.54 8.66 7.42
C ASP A 261 -9.79 9.51 7.71
N LEU A 262 -10.88 9.27 7.00
CA LEU A 262 -12.15 9.96 7.23
C LEU A 262 -12.76 9.63 8.61
N TYR A 263 -12.65 8.38 9.05
CA TYR A 263 -13.01 7.98 10.40
C TYR A 263 -12.16 8.68 11.46
N LEU A 264 -10.83 8.67 11.32
CA LEU A 264 -9.94 9.36 12.26
C LEU A 264 -10.21 10.87 12.34
N LEU A 265 -10.72 11.48 11.26
CA LEU A 265 -11.05 12.90 11.21
C LEU A 265 -12.41 13.27 11.81
N SER A 266 -13.34 12.32 11.89
CA SER A 266 -14.75 12.59 12.21
C SER A 266 -15.28 11.80 13.41
N GLY A 267 -14.70 10.64 13.71
CA GLY A 267 -15.24 9.66 14.64
C GLY A 267 -16.54 9.01 14.17
N ASP A 268 -16.93 9.15 12.89
CA ASP A 268 -18.19 8.62 12.39
C ASP A 268 -18.05 7.14 11.97
N ASP A 269 -18.74 6.27 12.70
CA ASP A 269 -18.82 4.84 12.49
C ASP A 269 -19.30 4.43 11.09
N LEU A 270 -19.99 5.32 10.35
CA LEU A 270 -20.34 5.10 8.95
C LEU A 270 -19.13 4.68 8.10
N PHE A 271 -17.97 5.30 8.35
CA PHE A 271 -16.75 5.00 7.60
C PHE A 271 -16.15 3.64 7.99
N ARG A 272 -16.23 3.27 9.28
CA ARG A 272 -15.87 1.93 9.75
C ARG A 272 -16.75 0.89 9.07
N ASP A 273 -18.06 1.06 9.11
CA ASP A 273 -19.01 0.09 8.59
C ASP A 273 -18.85 -0.09 7.07
N ALA A 274 -18.59 1.00 6.33
CA ALA A 274 -18.29 0.94 4.91
C ALA A 274 -16.96 0.23 4.62
N ALA A 275 -15.93 0.42 5.46
CA ALA A 275 -14.67 -0.30 5.34
C ALA A 275 -14.84 -1.79 5.67
N ALA A 276 -15.61 -2.12 6.70
CA ALA A 276 -15.97 -3.49 7.09
C ALA A 276 -16.57 -4.26 5.91
N ARG A 277 -17.50 -3.60 5.19
CA ARG A 277 -18.15 -4.13 3.99
C ARG A 277 -17.20 -4.50 2.85
N ILE A 278 -16.03 -3.85 2.79
CA ILE A 278 -14.97 -4.13 1.82
C ILE A 278 -14.05 -5.24 2.30
N VAL A 279 -13.67 -5.24 3.59
CA VAL A 279 -12.64 -6.16 4.10
C VAL A 279 -13.18 -7.53 4.53
N GLU A 280 -14.44 -7.64 4.94
CA GLU A 280 -15.02 -8.92 5.38
C GLU A 280 -14.87 -10.03 4.32
N PRO A 281 -15.16 -9.82 3.02
CA PRO A 281 -14.96 -10.86 2.01
C PRO A 281 -13.50 -11.28 1.82
N LEU A 282 -12.53 -10.46 2.27
CA LEU A 282 -11.10 -10.71 2.14
C LEU A 282 -10.58 -11.75 3.13
N LEU A 283 -11.37 -12.14 4.13
CA LEU A 283 -11.02 -13.20 5.08
C LEU A 283 -10.67 -14.52 4.36
N GLY A 284 -11.39 -14.83 3.28
CA GLY A 284 -11.15 -16.03 2.46
C GLY A 284 -9.85 -15.99 1.66
N GLU A 285 -9.24 -14.81 1.50
CA GLU A 285 -8.03 -14.61 0.69
C GLU A 285 -6.75 -14.70 1.54
N LEU A 286 -6.85 -14.85 2.87
CA LEU A 286 -5.69 -14.82 3.77
C LEU A 286 -4.66 -15.94 3.54
N LEU A 287 -5.05 -17.04 2.91
CA LEU A 287 -4.13 -18.12 2.54
C LEU A 287 -3.62 -18.02 1.11
N ASP A 288 -4.08 -17.04 0.33
CA ASP A 288 -3.63 -16.85 -1.05
C ASP A 288 -2.19 -16.27 -1.05
N PRO A 289 -1.24 -16.91 -1.74
CA PRO A 289 0.16 -16.46 -1.82
C PRO A 289 0.36 -15.07 -2.45
N PHE A 290 -0.64 -14.54 -3.15
CA PHE A 290 -0.60 -13.31 -3.92
C PHE A 290 -1.47 -12.18 -3.33
N ALA A 291 -2.27 -12.47 -2.31
CA ALA A 291 -3.20 -11.52 -1.71
C ALA A 291 -2.56 -10.66 -0.59
N ASP A 292 -1.36 -10.11 -0.84
CA ASP A 292 -0.72 -9.18 0.14
C ASP A 292 -1.66 -7.98 0.44
N VAL A 293 -2.37 -7.47 -0.57
CA VAL A 293 -3.33 -6.37 -0.44
C VAL A 293 -4.52 -6.72 0.47
N ALA A 294 -4.98 -7.98 0.47
CA ALA A 294 -6.08 -8.43 1.31
C ALA A 294 -5.71 -8.38 2.79
N ALA A 295 -4.59 -9.02 3.14
CA ALA A 295 -4.11 -9.09 4.51
C ALA A 295 -3.68 -7.71 5.03
N ALA A 296 -3.08 -6.86 4.18
CA ALA A 296 -2.75 -5.49 4.53
C ALA A 296 -3.99 -4.65 4.84
N ALA A 297 -5.06 -4.78 4.04
CA ALA A 297 -6.32 -4.08 4.28
C ALA A 297 -7.00 -4.53 5.58
N LEU A 298 -7.00 -5.84 5.87
CA LEU A 298 -7.52 -6.40 7.13
C LEU A 298 -6.71 -5.93 8.35
N SER A 299 -5.38 -5.95 8.27
CA SER A 299 -4.50 -5.43 9.32
C SER A 299 -4.74 -3.94 9.57
N TYR A 300 -4.85 -3.14 8.49
CA TYR A 300 -5.14 -1.72 8.58
C TYR A 300 -6.52 -1.45 9.19
N TYR A 301 -7.57 -2.14 8.73
CA TYR A 301 -8.92 -2.01 9.27
C TYR A 301 -8.91 -2.26 10.78
N ARG A 302 -8.40 -3.43 11.18
CA ARG A 302 -8.31 -3.85 12.57
C ARG A 302 -7.68 -2.76 13.44
N TRP A 303 -6.55 -2.21 13.00
CA TRP A 303 -5.82 -1.23 13.78
C TRP A 303 -6.44 0.17 13.75
N THR A 304 -6.84 0.67 12.59
CA THR A 304 -7.31 2.05 12.43
C THR A 304 -8.67 2.29 13.08
N PHE A 305 -9.57 1.30 12.98
CA PHE A 305 -10.90 1.38 13.59
C PHE A 305 -10.95 0.82 15.02
N ASP A 306 -9.83 0.28 15.52
CA ASP A 306 -9.75 -0.47 16.78
C ASP A 306 -10.81 -1.57 16.89
N ASP A 307 -11.11 -2.21 15.76
CA ASP A 307 -12.15 -3.21 15.63
C ASP A 307 -11.53 -4.61 15.55
N THR A 308 -11.93 -5.47 16.49
CA THR A 308 -11.46 -6.86 16.61
C THR A 308 -12.52 -7.88 16.22
N SER A 309 -13.65 -7.44 15.65
CA SER A 309 -14.78 -8.30 15.27
C SER A 309 -14.40 -9.44 14.32
N PHE A 310 -13.36 -9.25 13.50
CA PHE A 310 -12.85 -10.26 12.58
C PHE A 310 -11.69 -11.11 13.14
N ASP A 311 -11.17 -10.83 14.35
CA ASP A 311 -9.96 -11.48 14.87
C ASP A 311 -10.07 -13.00 14.93
N ASP A 312 -11.21 -13.52 15.41
CA ASP A 312 -11.42 -14.97 15.52
C ASP A 312 -11.52 -15.64 14.15
N ALA A 313 -12.19 -15.00 13.19
CA ALA A 313 -12.28 -15.50 11.82
C ALA A 313 -10.90 -15.49 11.13
N MET A 314 -10.12 -14.41 11.30
CA MET A 314 -8.75 -14.33 10.79
C MET A 314 -7.87 -15.42 11.40
N ARG A 315 -7.94 -15.65 12.71
CA ARG A 315 -7.20 -16.71 13.40
C ARG A 315 -7.60 -18.09 12.90
N ALA A 316 -8.89 -18.33 12.67
CA ALA A 316 -9.38 -19.61 12.16
C ALA A 316 -8.79 -19.92 10.78
N VAL A 317 -8.84 -18.97 9.84
CA VAL A 317 -8.27 -19.15 8.50
C VAL A 317 -6.75 -19.33 8.56
N LEU A 318 -6.05 -18.50 9.34
CA LEU A 318 -4.59 -18.57 9.49
C LEU A 318 -4.13 -19.85 10.23
N ALA A 319 -4.99 -20.50 11.01
CA ALA A 319 -4.65 -21.79 11.61
C ALA A 319 -4.54 -22.92 10.57
N GLU A 320 -5.11 -22.74 9.37
CA GLU A 320 -5.05 -23.69 8.25
C GLU A 320 -3.82 -23.48 7.35
N MET A 321 -2.93 -22.54 7.70
CA MET A 321 -1.68 -22.31 6.97
C MET A 321 -0.88 -23.62 6.82
N PRO A 322 -0.36 -23.93 5.62
CA PRO A 322 0.44 -25.13 5.45
C PRO A 322 1.74 -25.04 6.27
N ALA A 323 2.27 -26.22 6.59
CA ALA A 323 3.61 -26.33 7.15
C ALA A 323 4.64 -25.69 6.21
N GLU A 324 5.66 -25.06 6.80
CA GLU A 324 6.77 -24.50 6.04
C GLU A 324 7.48 -25.61 5.24
N SER A 325 7.73 -25.32 3.97
CA SER A 325 8.46 -26.21 3.08
C SER A 325 9.95 -25.81 3.05
N PRO A 326 10.88 -26.76 3.23
CA PRO A 326 12.32 -26.50 3.08
C PRO A 326 12.75 -26.42 1.60
N ALA A 327 11.83 -26.67 0.65
CA ALA A 327 12.15 -26.70 -0.77
C ALA A 327 12.61 -25.32 -1.28
N PRO A 328 13.64 -25.27 -2.16
CA PRO A 328 14.08 -24.03 -2.75
C PRO A 328 12.96 -23.36 -3.56
N TRP A 329 12.87 -22.04 -3.46
CA TRP A 329 11.89 -21.25 -4.21
C TRP A 329 12.27 -21.16 -5.69
N ALA A 330 11.25 -21.05 -6.53
CA ALA A 330 11.33 -20.78 -7.95
C ALA A 330 10.46 -19.57 -8.28
N MET A 331 10.98 -18.71 -9.16
CA MET A 331 10.23 -17.62 -9.76
C MET A 331 9.84 -18.04 -11.18
N VAL A 332 8.55 -18.00 -11.49
CA VAL A 332 7.97 -18.63 -12.68
C VAL A 332 7.26 -17.58 -13.53
N PHE A 333 7.56 -17.60 -14.84
CA PHE A 333 6.86 -16.82 -15.86
C PHE A 333 6.16 -17.77 -16.83
N PRO A 334 4.82 -17.77 -16.90
CA PRO A 334 4.15 -18.49 -17.95
C PRO A 334 4.43 -17.82 -19.31
N GLU A 335 4.52 -18.62 -20.37
CA GLU A 335 4.62 -18.12 -21.76
C GLU A 335 3.43 -17.22 -22.11
N GLU A 336 2.22 -17.65 -21.76
CA GLU A 336 0.99 -16.91 -22.00
C GLU A 336 0.66 -15.99 -20.83
N ARG A 337 0.62 -14.67 -21.12
CA ARG A 337 0.13 -13.63 -20.22
C ARG A 337 -1.40 -13.67 -20.16
N ARG A 338 -1.94 -14.30 -19.12
CA ARG A 338 -3.37 -14.31 -18.82
C ARG A 338 -3.60 -14.39 -17.32
N ARG A 339 -4.71 -13.80 -16.86
CA ARG A 339 -5.20 -14.05 -15.51
C ARG A 339 -5.74 -15.47 -15.44
N ARG A 340 -5.31 -16.25 -14.45
CA ARG A 340 -5.60 -17.69 -14.34
C ARG A 340 -6.58 -18.03 -13.24
N GLU A 341 -6.66 -17.18 -12.22
CA GLU A 341 -7.43 -17.44 -11.00
C GLU A 341 -8.21 -16.20 -10.58
N PRO A 342 -9.36 -16.37 -9.90
CA PRO A 342 -10.10 -15.27 -9.28
C PRO A 342 -9.37 -14.80 -8.00
N GLY A 343 -9.88 -13.73 -7.40
CA GLY A 343 -9.36 -13.20 -6.13
C GLY A 343 -8.62 -11.88 -6.30
N VAL A 344 -8.12 -11.32 -5.21
CA VAL A 344 -7.50 -9.98 -5.23
C VAL A 344 -5.97 -10.06 -5.39
N GLY A 345 -5.36 -8.99 -5.93
CA GLY A 345 -3.90 -8.89 -6.04
C GLY A 345 -3.31 -9.73 -7.17
N LYS A 346 -4.12 -10.11 -8.16
CA LYS A 346 -3.71 -10.93 -9.31
C LYS A 346 -3.80 -10.16 -10.61
N ARG A 347 -2.85 -10.37 -11.52
CA ARG A 347 -2.85 -9.78 -12.87
C ARG A 347 -2.47 -10.80 -13.94
N ASN A 348 -2.63 -10.42 -15.20
CA ASN A 348 -2.27 -11.24 -16.34
C ASN A 348 -0.75 -11.34 -16.57
N ASP A 349 0.02 -10.37 -16.06
CA ASP A 349 1.46 -10.22 -16.22
C ASP A 349 2.24 -10.40 -14.91
N MET A 350 1.59 -10.88 -13.85
CA MET A 350 2.22 -11.11 -12.55
C MET A 350 3.23 -12.25 -12.56
N ILE A 351 4.17 -12.19 -11.63
CA ILE A 351 5.12 -13.26 -11.33
C ILE A 351 4.40 -14.36 -10.54
N TYR A 352 4.64 -15.62 -10.90
CA TYR A 352 4.20 -16.77 -10.12
C TYR A 352 5.34 -17.30 -9.25
N TRP A 353 4.99 -17.83 -8.08
CA TRP A 353 5.94 -18.42 -7.14
C TRP A 353 5.73 -19.93 -7.06
N GLY A 354 6.84 -20.65 -7.11
CA GLY A 354 6.86 -22.10 -6.97
C GLY A 354 7.96 -22.58 -6.05
N GLN A 355 7.99 -23.89 -5.83
CA GLN A 355 9.02 -24.60 -5.09
C GLN A 355 9.50 -25.79 -5.92
N TRP A 356 10.82 -26.01 -5.92
CA TRP A 356 11.42 -27.14 -6.61
C TRP A 356 11.11 -28.44 -5.86
N ALA A 357 10.65 -29.45 -6.60
CA ALA A 357 10.57 -30.82 -6.13
C ALA A 357 11.83 -31.60 -6.54
N ASP A 358 12.07 -32.73 -5.86
CA ASP A 358 13.26 -33.58 -6.09
C ASP A 358 13.32 -34.16 -7.51
N ASP A 359 12.19 -34.24 -8.20
CA ASP A 359 12.08 -34.69 -9.61
C ASP A 359 12.40 -33.58 -10.63
N GLY A 360 12.75 -32.37 -10.16
CA GLY A 360 13.02 -31.22 -11.00
C GLY A 360 11.77 -30.50 -11.49
N SER A 361 10.57 -30.87 -11.03
CA SER A 361 9.35 -30.08 -11.29
C SER A 361 9.26 -28.87 -10.35
N VAL A 362 8.48 -27.87 -10.76
CA VAL A 362 8.14 -26.71 -9.93
C VAL A 362 6.67 -26.79 -9.54
N GLN A 363 6.40 -26.88 -8.24
CA GLN A 363 5.06 -26.91 -7.69
C GLN A 363 4.65 -25.50 -7.23
N PRO A 364 3.39 -25.06 -7.43
CA PRO A 364 2.93 -23.78 -6.91
C PRO A 364 3.11 -23.66 -5.40
N VAL A 365 3.57 -22.48 -4.96
CA VAL A 365 3.67 -22.17 -3.53
C VAL A 365 2.28 -22.16 -2.89
N ARG A 366 2.20 -22.71 -1.68
CA ARG A 366 1.02 -22.62 -0.81
C ARG A 366 1.26 -21.76 0.43
N GLU A 367 2.48 -21.25 0.59
CA GLU A 367 2.82 -20.27 1.62
C GLU A 367 1.92 -19.03 1.45
N PRO A 368 1.23 -18.58 2.50
CA PRO A 368 0.45 -17.35 2.45
C PRO A 368 1.31 -16.14 2.05
N SER A 369 0.63 -15.06 1.66
CA SER A 369 1.29 -13.80 1.38
C SER A 369 2.08 -13.28 2.60
N THR A 370 3.08 -12.42 2.35
CA THR A 370 3.92 -11.90 3.44
C THR A 370 3.12 -11.03 4.39
N ALA A 371 2.16 -10.26 3.88
CA ALA A 371 1.24 -9.49 4.72
C ALA A 371 0.35 -10.40 5.59
N ALA A 372 -0.09 -11.57 5.10
CA ALA A 372 -0.86 -12.52 5.89
C ALA A 372 -0.03 -13.12 7.04
N LEU A 373 1.23 -13.46 6.78
CA LEU A 373 2.17 -13.94 7.80
C LEU A 373 2.50 -12.84 8.83
N ALA A 374 2.64 -11.59 8.40
CA ALA A 374 2.82 -10.45 9.30
C ALA A 374 1.58 -10.24 10.19
N LEU A 375 0.37 -10.30 9.61
CA LEU A 375 -0.90 -10.24 10.34
C LEU A 375 -1.02 -11.39 11.35
N ALA A 376 -0.62 -12.61 10.97
CA ALA A 376 -0.59 -13.76 11.88
C ALA A 376 0.30 -13.50 13.11
N TYR A 377 1.48 -12.91 12.92
CA TYR A 377 2.32 -12.47 14.05
C TYR A 377 1.62 -11.40 14.90
N GLN A 378 1.00 -10.40 14.29
CA GLN A 378 0.31 -9.32 15.01
C GLN A 378 -0.84 -9.85 15.88
N LEU A 379 -1.60 -10.83 15.37
CA LEU A 379 -2.68 -11.49 16.09
C LEU A 379 -2.16 -12.37 17.24
N THR A 380 -1.13 -13.19 17.00
CA THR A 380 -0.76 -14.30 17.91
C THR A 380 0.46 -14.00 18.78
N GLY A 381 1.42 -13.22 18.28
CA GLY A 381 2.75 -13.08 18.84
C GLY A 381 3.72 -14.22 18.51
N GLU A 382 3.33 -15.16 17.65
CA GLU A 382 4.20 -16.26 17.24
C GLU A 382 5.30 -15.79 16.29
N VAL A 383 6.54 -15.74 16.80
CA VAL A 383 7.73 -15.29 16.05
C VAL A 383 7.95 -16.09 14.76
N ALA A 384 7.51 -17.36 14.72
CA ALA A 384 7.58 -18.20 13.52
C ALA A 384 6.88 -17.57 12.29
N SER A 385 5.76 -16.86 12.48
CA SER A 385 5.05 -16.19 11.38
C SER A 385 5.84 -14.98 10.86
N ALA A 386 6.41 -14.17 11.76
CA ALA A 386 7.30 -13.07 11.38
C ALA A 386 8.56 -13.57 10.66
N ARG A 387 9.15 -14.68 11.12
CA ARG A 387 10.28 -15.35 10.47
C ARG A 387 9.95 -15.75 9.03
N ARG A 388 8.86 -16.50 8.83
CA ARG A 388 8.40 -16.96 7.50
C ARG A 388 8.15 -15.78 6.57
N SER A 389 7.50 -14.72 7.09
CA SER A 389 7.24 -13.50 6.34
C SER A 389 8.52 -12.84 5.82
N LEU A 390 9.49 -12.59 6.71
CA LEU A 390 10.75 -11.95 6.35
C LEU A 390 11.61 -12.84 5.46
N ALA A 391 11.59 -14.16 5.67
CA ALA A 391 12.27 -15.13 4.82
C ALA A 391 11.73 -15.11 3.39
N ALA A 392 10.41 -15.18 3.22
CA ALA A 392 9.77 -15.14 1.91
C ALA A 392 10.03 -13.79 1.20
N ALA A 393 9.93 -12.68 1.91
CA ALA A 393 10.26 -11.34 1.39
C ALA A 393 11.71 -11.26 0.90
N ALA A 394 12.67 -11.71 1.72
CA ALA A 394 14.10 -11.71 1.37
C ALA A 394 14.37 -12.55 0.11
N VAL A 395 13.80 -13.76 0.04
CA VAL A 395 13.98 -14.69 -1.08
C VAL A 395 13.37 -14.14 -2.36
N LYS A 396 12.12 -13.66 -2.31
CA LYS A 396 11.42 -13.06 -3.46
C LYS A 396 12.17 -11.84 -3.99
N LEU A 397 12.59 -10.92 -3.13
CA LEU A 397 13.34 -9.72 -3.53
C LEU A 397 14.72 -10.09 -4.11
N THR A 398 15.43 -11.05 -3.50
CA THR A 398 16.73 -11.51 -4.00
C THR A 398 16.61 -12.05 -5.42
N MET A 399 15.61 -12.89 -5.70
CA MET A 399 15.36 -13.41 -7.04
C MET A 399 15.02 -12.28 -8.00
N ALA A 400 14.05 -11.42 -7.65
CA ALA A 400 13.62 -10.29 -8.46
C ALA A 400 14.78 -9.38 -8.86
N ARG A 401 15.61 -8.95 -7.90
CA ARG A 401 16.73 -8.03 -8.15
C ARG A 401 17.76 -8.58 -9.15
N ARG A 402 17.95 -9.90 -9.18
CA ARG A 402 18.95 -10.55 -10.04
C ARG A 402 18.52 -10.67 -11.51
N VAL A 403 17.22 -10.65 -11.78
CA VAL A 403 16.67 -11.07 -13.08
C VAL A 403 15.68 -10.09 -13.69
N LEU A 404 15.05 -9.24 -12.87
CA LEU A 404 14.05 -8.26 -13.30
C LEU A 404 14.65 -6.87 -13.44
N ARG A 405 13.90 -6.00 -14.11
CA ARG A 405 14.16 -4.55 -14.18
C ARG A 405 13.62 -3.84 -12.94
N GLY A 406 14.10 -2.61 -12.72
CA GLY A 406 13.70 -1.79 -11.57
C GLY A 406 12.19 -1.53 -11.51
N GLY A 407 11.55 -1.32 -12.67
CA GLY A 407 10.14 -0.99 -12.80
C GLY A 407 9.85 0.51 -12.78
N ARG A 408 10.88 1.35 -12.96
CA ARG A 408 10.70 2.79 -13.16
C ARG A 408 9.86 3.07 -14.42
N GLU A 409 9.97 2.21 -15.44
CA GLU A 409 9.37 2.45 -16.75
C GLU A 409 7.84 2.31 -16.81
N HIS A 410 7.27 1.65 -15.81
CA HIS A 410 5.83 1.51 -15.57
C HIS A 410 5.67 0.78 -14.22
N ALA A 411 5.48 1.53 -13.14
CA ALA A 411 5.48 1.01 -11.78
C ALA A 411 4.32 0.05 -11.48
N ASP A 412 3.24 0.14 -12.25
CA ASP A 412 2.04 -0.67 -12.11
C ASP A 412 2.11 -2.05 -12.78
N MET A 413 3.22 -2.37 -13.46
CA MET A 413 3.42 -3.68 -14.11
C MET A 413 3.52 -4.82 -13.09
N GLY A 414 3.27 -6.06 -13.51
CA GLY A 414 3.36 -7.25 -12.65
C GLY A 414 4.76 -7.89 -12.56
N GLY A 415 5.71 -7.44 -13.38
CA GLY A 415 6.97 -8.15 -13.67
C GLY A 415 8.26 -7.41 -13.36
N ALA A 416 8.28 -6.50 -12.37
CA ALA A 416 9.47 -5.74 -11.98
C ALA A 416 9.87 -5.96 -10.50
N ILE A 417 11.06 -5.45 -10.14
CA ILE A 417 11.52 -5.46 -8.74
C ILE A 417 10.52 -4.70 -7.85
N CYS A 418 10.05 -3.53 -8.29
CA CYS A 418 9.05 -2.77 -7.54
C CYS A 418 7.73 -3.53 -7.35
N SER A 419 7.26 -4.26 -8.36
CA SER A 419 6.05 -5.07 -8.30
C SER A 419 6.16 -6.17 -7.25
N VAL A 420 7.35 -6.77 -7.10
CA VAL A 420 7.60 -7.74 -6.02
C VAL A 420 7.66 -7.05 -4.66
N ALA A 421 8.33 -5.90 -4.57
CA ALA A 421 8.56 -5.24 -3.29
C ALA A 421 7.32 -4.53 -2.74
N ALA A 422 6.67 -3.72 -3.56
CA ALA A 422 5.53 -2.86 -3.23
C ALA A 422 4.22 -3.30 -3.92
N GLY A 423 4.20 -4.38 -4.68
CA GLY A 423 3.00 -4.80 -5.40
C GLY A 423 2.83 -4.02 -6.71
N HIS A 424 2.00 -4.54 -7.60
CA HIS A 424 1.63 -3.89 -8.86
C HIS A 424 0.41 -2.98 -8.68
N GLY A 425 -0.10 -2.36 -9.75
CA GLY A 425 -1.22 -1.37 -9.71
C GLY A 425 -2.56 -1.86 -9.14
N ARG A 426 -2.66 -3.11 -8.71
CA ARG A 426 -3.83 -3.68 -7.99
C ARG A 426 -3.63 -3.82 -6.48
N ASN A 427 -2.47 -3.41 -5.95
CA ASN A 427 -2.05 -3.72 -4.59
C ASN A 427 -1.89 -2.49 -3.69
N TRP A 428 -2.10 -1.27 -4.18
CA TRP A 428 -1.99 -0.05 -3.38
C TRP A 428 -0.65 0.10 -2.62
N GLY A 429 0.46 -0.36 -3.21
CA GLY A 429 1.76 -0.31 -2.54
C GLY A 429 2.02 -1.44 -1.52
N TYR A 430 1.22 -2.51 -1.52
CA TYR A 430 1.43 -3.73 -0.72
C TYR A 430 1.93 -4.92 -1.55
N GLY A 431 3.24 -5.16 -1.48
CA GLY A 431 3.91 -6.33 -2.06
C GLY A 431 4.61 -7.18 -1.00
N ALA A 432 5.46 -8.09 -1.46
CA ALA A 432 6.16 -9.04 -0.60
C ALA A 432 7.09 -8.38 0.43
N VAL A 433 7.53 -7.13 0.19
CA VAL A 433 8.39 -6.40 1.14
C VAL A 433 7.56 -5.44 1.96
N THR A 434 6.80 -4.54 1.33
CA THR A 434 6.00 -3.53 2.05
C THR A 434 4.89 -4.15 2.90
N GLY A 435 4.40 -5.34 2.54
CA GLY A 435 3.42 -6.10 3.30
C GLY A 435 3.90 -6.54 4.69
N CYS A 436 5.22 -6.67 4.91
CA CYS A 436 5.75 -7.12 6.20
C CYS A 436 6.87 -6.27 6.79
N TYR A 437 7.75 -5.67 5.98
CA TYR A 437 8.99 -5.07 6.44
C TYR A 437 8.76 -3.86 7.37
N GLY A 438 8.07 -2.83 6.90
CA GLY A 438 7.65 -1.71 7.74
C GLY A 438 6.68 -2.12 8.87
N PRO A 439 5.60 -2.88 8.56
CA PRO A 439 4.61 -3.30 9.56
C PRO A 439 5.19 -4.11 10.73
N LEU A 440 6.14 -5.02 10.47
CA LEU A 440 6.80 -5.79 11.53
C LEU A 440 7.84 -4.96 12.28
N LEU A 441 8.69 -4.21 11.58
CA LEU A 441 9.88 -3.63 12.22
C LEU A 441 9.58 -2.33 12.97
N LEU A 442 8.66 -1.51 12.46
CA LEU A 442 8.32 -0.21 13.03
C LEU A 442 6.82 -0.06 13.34
N GLY A 443 6.00 -1.05 12.99
CA GLY A 443 4.55 -0.90 13.04
C GLY A 443 4.08 0.19 12.09
N THR A 444 4.54 0.20 10.84
CA THR A 444 4.10 1.25 9.90
C THR A 444 2.65 1.05 9.46
N ARG A 445 1.91 2.15 9.30
CA ARG A 445 0.63 2.20 8.56
C ARG A 445 0.55 3.47 7.71
N GLU A 446 -0.39 3.49 6.77
CA GLU A 446 -0.67 4.67 5.95
C GLU A 446 -1.67 5.59 6.66
N LEU A 447 -1.32 6.86 6.87
CA LEU A 447 -2.24 7.88 7.38
C LEU A 447 -2.14 9.13 6.50
N GLN A 448 -3.26 9.54 5.92
CA GLN A 448 -3.35 10.69 5.01
C GLN A 448 -2.30 10.60 3.89
N SER A 449 -2.12 9.41 3.32
CA SER A 449 -1.10 9.10 2.32
C SER A 449 0.37 9.25 2.78
N ALA A 450 0.68 9.30 4.09
CA ALA A 450 2.04 9.15 4.61
C ALA A 450 2.26 7.77 5.23
N VAL A 451 3.49 7.26 5.14
CA VAL A 451 3.91 6.05 5.86
C VAL A 451 4.35 6.46 7.27
N VAL A 452 3.52 6.18 8.27
CA VAL A 452 3.73 6.58 9.66
C VAL A 452 4.13 5.36 10.50
N PRO A 453 5.30 5.37 11.17
CA PRO A 453 5.68 4.30 12.09
C PRO A 453 4.88 4.40 13.41
N LEU A 454 4.78 3.30 14.14
CA LEU A 454 4.36 3.31 15.56
C LEU A 454 5.55 3.57 16.48
N ILE A 455 6.73 3.10 16.09
CA ILE A 455 7.97 3.20 16.87
C ILE A 455 8.97 4.17 16.21
N GLU A 456 9.49 5.08 17.01
CA GLU A 456 10.60 5.96 16.66
C GLU A 456 11.87 5.58 17.42
N TRP A 457 13.02 5.85 16.80
CA TRP A 457 14.36 5.62 17.37
C TRP A 457 15.10 6.94 17.53
N GLU A 458 15.81 7.12 18.65
CA GLU A 458 16.51 8.40 18.93
C GLU A 458 17.58 8.71 17.89
N GLY A 459 18.21 7.66 17.35
CA GLY A 459 19.17 7.76 16.25
C GLY A 459 18.54 7.89 14.85
N GLY A 460 17.21 8.04 14.75
CA GLY A 460 16.48 8.18 13.48
C GLY A 460 16.33 6.89 12.67
N SER A 461 16.95 5.78 13.08
CA SER A 461 16.91 4.50 12.37
C SER A 461 17.07 3.31 13.32
N VAL A 462 16.74 2.12 12.83
CA VAL A 462 16.98 0.86 13.54
C VAL A 462 18.45 0.47 13.36
N SER A 463 19.13 0.09 14.45
CA SER A 463 20.47 -0.49 14.37
C SER A 463 20.47 -1.76 13.51
N GLU A 464 21.49 -1.95 12.67
CA GLU A 464 21.64 -3.15 11.83
C GLU A 464 21.76 -4.45 12.64
N GLN A 465 22.14 -4.34 13.91
CA GLN A 465 22.30 -5.47 14.83
C GLN A 465 21.00 -5.82 15.58
N VAL A 466 19.91 -5.08 15.36
CA VAL A 466 18.66 -5.24 16.11
C VAL A 466 17.55 -5.72 15.19
N LEU A 467 16.93 -6.84 15.56
CA LEU A 467 15.61 -7.18 15.10
C LEU A 467 14.58 -6.52 16.02
N SER A 468 13.63 -5.80 15.44
CA SER A 468 12.45 -5.30 16.13
C SER A 468 11.20 -5.95 15.54
N LEU A 469 10.25 -6.36 16.38
CA LEU A 469 8.96 -6.89 15.96
C LEU A 469 7.84 -6.21 16.73
N VAL A 470 6.89 -5.64 15.99
CA VAL A 470 5.81 -4.79 16.51
C VAL A 470 4.47 -5.50 16.38
N ARG A 471 3.74 -5.54 17.49
CA ARG A 471 2.32 -5.86 17.54
C ARG A 471 1.58 -4.59 17.98
N PRO A 472 0.81 -3.95 17.09
CA PRO A 472 0.11 -2.72 17.43
C PRO A 472 -0.95 -2.99 18.53
N PRO A 473 -1.19 -2.02 19.42
CA PRO A 473 -2.19 -2.14 20.48
C PRO A 473 -3.61 -2.01 19.91
N VAL A 474 -4.26 -3.13 19.61
CA VAL A 474 -5.64 -3.18 19.09
C VAL A 474 -6.49 -4.06 19.99
N GLY A 475 -7.61 -3.53 20.47
CA GLY A 475 -8.48 -4.15 21.48
C GLY A 475 -7.83 -4.32 22.87
N ALA A 476 -6.52 -4.56 22.92
CA ALA A 476 -5.70 -4.75 24.11
C ALA A 476 -4.32 -4.11 23.93
N ALA A 477 -3.47 -4.22 24.95
CA ALA A 477 -2.08 -3.78 24.87
C ALA A 477 -1.31 -4.54 23.78
N GLY A 478 -0.47 -3.81 23.05
CA GLY A 478 0.43 -4.33 22.05
C GLY A 478 1.76 -4.79 22.65
N ALA A 479 2.69 -5.18 21.79
CA ALA A 479 4.00 -5.63 22.20
C ALA A 479 5.09 -5.13 21.24
N PHE A 480 6.26 -4.85 21.79
CA PHE A 480 7.45 -4.52 21.04
C PHE A 480 8.59 -5.44 21.46
N LEU A 481 8.93 -6.39 20.60
CA LEU A 481 9.97 -7.37 20.85
C LEU A 481 11.26 -6.92 20.17
N LEU A 482 12.32 -6.81 20.95
CA LEU A 482 13.66 -6.46 20.51
C LEU A 482 14.58 -7.66 20.69
N PHE A 483 15.45 -7.89 19.73
CA PHE A 483 16.49 -8.91 19.80
C PHE A 483 17.80 -8.36 19.25
N ASN A 484 18.88 -8.50 20.01
CA ASN A 484 20.22 -8.15 19.55
C ASN A 484 20.86 -9.36 18.86
N GLY A 485 20.90 -9.34 17.53
CA GLY A 485 21.54 -10.36 16.70
C GLY A 485 23.01 -10.08 16.39
N GLY A 486 23.57 -8.97 16.89
CA GLY A 486 24.97 -8.62 16.77
C GLY A 486 25.87 -9.30 17.80
N ASP A 487 27.15 -8.96 17.75
CA ASP A 487 28.20 -9.48 18.62
C ASP A 487 28.58 -8.50 19.75
N GLN A 488 28.03 -7.28 19.74
CA GLN A 488 28.29 -6.25 20.75
C GLN A 488 27.04 -5.88 21.57
N PRO A 489 27.20 -5.51 22.85
CA PRO A 489 26.12 -4.89 23.61
C PRO A 489 25.68 -3.55 22.99
N LEU A 490 24.38 -3.29 23.01
CA LEU A 490 23.78 -2.07 22.46
C LEU A 490 23.06 -1.27 23.55
N GLN A 491 23.15 0.05 23.45
CA GLN A 491 22.29 0.99 24.18
C GLN A 491 21.29 1.56 23.19
N LEU A 492 20.02 1.32 23.45
CA LEU A 492 18.93 1.67 22.55
C LEU A 492 18.01 2.68 23.23
N ALA A 493 17.51 3.62 22.44
CA ALA A 493 16.50 4.58 22.86
C ALA A 493 15.40 4.63 21.80
N TRP A 494 14.17 4.35 22.23
CA TRP A 494 13.00 4.30 21.35
C TRP A 494 11.78 4.93 22.04
N ARG A 495 10.75 5.27 21.28
CA ARG A 495 9.47 5.74 21.82
C ARG A 495 8.31 5.39 20.89
N LEU A 496 7.10 5.45 21.42
CA LEU A 496 5.90 5.53 20.58
C LEU A 496 5.85 6.89 19.88
N VAL A 497 5.45 6.94 18.61
CA VAL A 497 5.25 8.20 17.91
C VAL A 497 4.25 9.07 18.70
N GLY A 498 4.62 10.34 18.90
CA GLY A 498 3.88 11.31 19.71
C GLY A 498 4.19 11.29 21.21
N ALA A 499 4.90 10.28 21.73
CA ALA A 499 5.35 10.27 23.13
C ALA A 499 6.50 11.26 23.36
N SER A 500 6.51 11.92 24.52
CA SER A 500 7.53 12.91 24.86
C SER A 500 8.84 12.29 25.36
N ALA A 501 8.79 11.12 25.99
CA ALA A 501 9.94 10.50 26.64
C ALA A 501 10.52 9.33 25.83
N TRP A 502 11.85 9.28 25.75
CA TRP A 502 12.61 8.15 25.21
C TRP A 502 12.74 7.04 26.24
N GLN A 503 12.36 5.82 25.88
CA GLN A 503 12.61 4.61 26.65
C GLN A 503 14.01 4.10 26.33
N ARG A 504 14.88 4.03 27.34
CA ARG A 504 16.26 3.54 27.20
C ARG A 504 16.39 2.12 27.73
N LEU A 505 17.09 1.28 26.99
CA LEU A 505 17.40 -0.08 27.41
C LEU A 505 18.75 -0.54 26.85
N ALA A 506 19.35 -1.49 27.55
CA ALA A 506 20.56 -2.18 27.11
C ALA A 506 20.20 -3.59 26.62
N LEU A 507 20.78 -4.02 25.50
CA LEU A 507 20.68 -5.40 25.01
C LEU A 507 22.06 -6.01 24.84
N ARG A 508 22.32 -7.12 25.52
CA ARG A 508 23.52 -7.94 25.28
C ARG A 508 23.35 -8.77 23.99
N PRO A 509 24.44 -9.22 23.37
CA PRO A 509 24.38 -10.16 22.25
C PRO A 509 23.49 -11.37 22.55
N GLY A 510 22.55 -11.66 21.65
CA GLY A 510 21.58 -12.74 21.78
C GLY A 510 20.48 -12.51 22.82
N GLU A 511 20.42 -11.34 23.48
CA GLU A 511 19.35 -10.99 24.42
C GLU A 511 18.09 -10.55 23.66
N ALA A 512 16.94 -10.98 24.18
CA ALA A 512 15.62 -10.50 23.75
C ALA A 512 14.94 -9.73 24.89
N ARG A 513 14.27 -8.63 24.56
CA ARG A 513 13.44 -7.84 25.48
C ARG A 513 12.09 -7.59 24.84
N GLN A 514 11.02 -7.89 25.56
CA GLN A 514 9.67 -7.49 25.18
C GLN A 514 9.23 -6.30 26.02
N CYS A 515 8.75 -5.26 25.36
CA CYS A 515 8.13 -4.09 25.97
C CYS A 515 6.62 -4.13 25.68
N ILE A 516 5.82 -3.64 26.61
CA ILE A 516 4.37 -3.49 26.43
C ILE A 516 4.11 -2.18 25.71
N LEU A 517 3.24 -2.20 24.71
CA LEU A 517 2.77 -0.99 24.03
C LEU A 517 1.36 -0.69 24.52
N GLU A 518 1.20 0.38 25.28
CA GLU A 518 -0.14 0.85 25.69
C GLU A 518 -0.77 1.66 24.55
N LYS A 519 -2.11 1.74 24.53
CA LYS A 519 -2.79 2.67 23.63
C LYS A 519 -2.46 4.08 24.10
N ASN A 520 -1.98 4.94 23.21
CA ASN A 520 -1.94 6.37 23.48
C ASN A 520 -3.41 6.82 23.63
N THR A 521 -3.80 7.21 24.85
CA THR A 521 -5.14 7.78 25.15
C THR A 521 -5.31 9.16 24.56
#